data_AF-A0A482WG56-F1
#
_entry.id   AF-A0A482WG56-F1
#
_cell.length_a   1.000
_cell.length_b   1.000
_cell.length_c   1.000
_cell.angle_alpha   90.00
_cell.angle_beta   90.00
_cell.angle_gamma   90.00
#
_symmetry.space_group_name_H-M   'P 1'
#
loop_
_entity.id
_entity.type
_entity.pdbx_description
1 polymer ?
#
loop_
_entity_poly.entity_id
_entity_poly.type
_entity_poly.pdbx_seq_one_letter_code
_entity_poly.pdbx_strand_id
1 'polypeptide(L)'
;MDTTEFRLRGKEMVDYMCEYMDTLAARRVTPHVEPGYLRPLLPAEAPQDAETWDNIMADVESKIMPGAASPACTELETIVLDWLGKAIGLPNEFLAFSEGSKGGGVIQTSASECVLVTMLAARAQAIKRLKQQHPFVEEGILLSKLMAYCSKEAHSCVEKAAMICFVKLRILEPDDKCALRGATLRQAMEEDEAMGLIPFFVSTTLGTTSCCSFDNLQEIGPVCAKFPAVWLHVDAAYAGNAFICPELKPLLNGIHWADSFNTNLNKWMLVNFDCSTMWVRDRIRLTSALVVDPLYLQHGYSNSTIDYRHWGVPLSRRFRSLKIWFVMRSYGIKGLQAYVRHHCQLAKQFEQLVRQDNRFENDDTGASKVPVRFRHLDTMVRLNTRRESSNYSRSSASPSLSPEGQDNSCLSAKSADSSRKSADSNREIGSRSPRRSPTPQSRKD
;
A
#
# COMPACT_ATOMS: atom_id res chain seq x y z
N MET A 1 -6.05 -34.80 9.29
CA MET A 1 -6.51 -34.91 7.89
C MET A 1 -5.50 -35.66 7.01
N ASP A 2 -5.88 -36.86 6.53
CA ASP A 2 -5.07 -37.63 5.56
C ASP A 2 -5.36 -37.24 4.10
N THR A 3 -4.71 -37.86 3.11
CA THR A 3 -4.90 -37.50 1.69
C THR A 3 -6.30 -37.83 1.14
N THR A 4 -6.97 -38.83 1.70
CA THR A 4 -8.33 -39.22 1.29
C THR A 4 -9.33 -38.20 1.83
N GLU A 5 -9.21 -37.87 3.11
CA GLU A 5 -10.00 -36.85 3.77
C GLU A 5 -9.73 -35.47 3.16
N PHE A 6 -8.47 -35.11 2.89
CA PHE A 6 -8.11 -33.87 2.21
C PHE A 6 -8.74 -33.78 0.82
N ARG A 7 -8.75 -34.89 0.05
CA ARG A 7 -9.45 -34.94 -1.24
C ARG A 7 -10.95 -34.76 -1.10
N LEU A 8 -11.57 -35.38 -0.09
CA LEU A 8 -13.00 -35.25 0.16
C LEU A 8 -13.34 -33.80 0.54
N ARG A 9 -12.71 -33.26 1.59
CA ARG A 9 -12.94 -31.88 2.06
C ARG A 9 -12.56 -30.84 1.02
N GLY A 10 -11.51 -31.09 0.25
CA GLY A 10 -11.11 -30.26 -0.88
C GLY A 10 -12.19 -30.17 -1.96
N LYS A 11 -12.81 -31.30 -2.34
CA LYS A 11 -13.94 -31.31 -3.29
C LYS A 11 -15.17 -30.61 -2.73
N GLU A 12 -15.54 -30.90 -1.49
CA GLU A 12 -16.67 -30.24 -0.81
C GLU A 12 -16.49 -28.70 -0.79
N MET A 13 -15.26 -28.22 -0.54
CA MET A 13 -14.97 -26.79 -0.57
C MET A 13 -15.07 -26.22 -1.98
N VAL A 14 -14.63 -26.95 -3.00
CA VAL A 14 -14.78 -26.53 -4.41
C VAL A 14 -16.26 -26.39 -4.77
N ASP A 15 -17.08 -27.39 -4.44
CA ASP A 15 -18.52 -27.37 -4.71
C ASP A 15 -19.20 -26.22 -3.97
N TYR A 16 -18.85 -26.00 -2.70
CA TYR A 16 -19.34 -24.85 -1.92
C TYR A 16 -18.96 -23.50 -2.55
N MET A 17 -17.72 -23.34 -3.02
CA MET A 17 -17.27 -22.11 -3.68
C MET A 17 -18.03 -21.86 -4.98
N CYS A 18 -18.28 -22.89 -5.78
CA CYS A 18 -19.10 -22.80 -7.00
C CYS A 18 -20.52 -22.33 -6.67
N GLU A 19 -21.19 -23.02 -5.74
CA GLU A 19 -22.54 -22.65 -5.30
C GLU A 19 -22.60 -21.23 -4.73
N TYR A 20 -21.59 -20.83 -3.94
CA TYR A 20 -21.50 -19.48 -3.41
C TYR A 20 -21.41 -18.42 -4.52
N MET A 21 -20.60 -18.66 -5.55
CA MET A 21 -20.44 -17.72 -6.68
C MET A 21 -21.69 -17.66 -7.55
N ASP A 22 -22.34 -18.80 -7.83
CA ASP A 22 -23.56 -18.88 -8.65
C ASP A 22 -24.75 -18.20 -7.95
N THR A 23 -24.81 -18.28 -6.62
CA THR A 23 -25.89 -17.68 -5.80
C THR A 23 -25.56 -16.29 -5.26
N LEU A 24 -24.42 -15.71 -5.62
CA LEU A 24 -23.90 -14.48 -5.01
C LEU A 24 -24.87 -13.30 -5.13
N ALA A 25 -25.56 -13.17 -6.27
CA ALA A 25 -26.51 -12.08 -6.53
C ALA A 25 -27.74 -12.09 -5.61
N ALA A 26 -28.08 -13.23 -5.00
CA ALA A 26 -29.18 -13.34 -4.05
C ALA A 26 -28.80 -12.87 -2.63
N ARG A 27 -27.51 -12.64 -2.38
CA ARG A 27 -26.99 -12.25 -1.06
C ARG A 27 -26.93 -10.75 -0.90
N ARG A 28 -27.11 -10.28 0.34
CA ARG A 28 -26.90 -8.88 0.69
C ARG A 28 -25.40 -8.55 0.63
N VAL A 29 -25.04 -7.50 -0.12
CA VAL A 29 -23.63 -7.09 -0.31
C VAL A 29 -22.99 -6.60 0.99
N THR A 30 -23.71 -5.79 1.78
CA THR A 30 -23.23 -5.31 3.09
C THR A 30 -23.86 -6.13 4.21
N PRO A 31 -23.08 -6.71 5.14
CA PRO A 31 -23.63 -7.48 6.24
C PRO A 31 -24.45 -6.57 7.17
N HIS A 32 -25.50 -7.12 7.77
CA HIS A 32 -26.34 -6.42 8.76
C HIS A 32 -25.99 -6.89 10.17
N VAL A 33 -24.80 -6.52 10.63
CA VAL A 33 -24.22 -6.95 11.90
C VAL A 33 -23.52 -5.79 12.59
N GLU A 34 -23.57 -5.77 13.91
CA GLU A 34 -22.90 -4.76 14.73
C GLU A 34 -21.44 -5.15 15.03
N PRO A 35 -20.55 -4.17 15.29
CA PRO A 35 -19.20 -4.46 15.77
C PRO A 35 -19.23 -5.38 16.99
N GLY A 36 -18.48 -6.48 16.93
CA GLY A 36 -18.42 -7.48 18.01
C GLY A 36 -19.45 -8.61 17.92
N TYR A 37 -20.35 -8.63 16.93
CA TYR A 37 -21.41 -9.68 16.80
C TYR A 37 -20.87 -11.12 16.81
N LEU A 38 -19.63 -11.33 16.34
CA LEU A 38 -19.04 -12.66 16.20
C LEU A 38 -18.52 -13.23 17.53
N ARG A 39 -18.05 -12.38 18.47
CA ARG A 39 -17.48 -12.81 19.76
C ARG A 39 -18.43 -13.67 20.59
N PRO A 40 -19.73 -13.34 20.75
CA PRO A 40 -20.66 -14.19 21.48
C PRO A 40 -21.07 -15.46 20.71
N LEU A 41 -20.78 -15.57 19.41
CA LEU A 41 -21.14 -16.72 18.56
C LEU A 41 -20.04 -17.78 18.49
N LEU A 42 -18.84 -17.47 18.97
CA LEU A 42 -17.71 -18.39 19.01
C LEU A 42 -17.38 -18.76 20.46
N PRO A 43 -16.78 -19.94 20.68
CA PRO A 43 -16.21 -20.28 21.98
C PRO A 43 -15.26 -19.18 22.48
N ALA A 44 -15.28 -18.93 23.78
CA ALA A 44 -14.47 -17.87 24.38
C ALA A 44 -12.96 -18.14 24.27
N GLU A 45 -12.60 -19.42 24.16
CA GLU A 45 -11.25 -19.98 24.11
C GLU A 45 -11.13 -20.95 22.93
N ALA A 46 -9.91 -21.15 22.43
CA ALA A 46 -9.64 -22.19 21.45
C ALA A 46 -9.83 -23.59 22.10
N PRO A 47 -10.25 -24.62 21.34
CA PRO A 47 -10.37 -25.97 21.88
C PRO A 47 -9.01 -26.50 22.40
N GLN A 48 -9.05 -27.25 23.51
CA GLN A 48 -7.87 -27.76 24.22
C GLN A 48 -7.27 -29.05 23.62
N ASP A 49 -8.06 -29.87 22.93
CA ASP A 49 -7.57 -31.12 22.31
C ASP A 49 -7.32 -30.94 20.81
N ALA A 50 -6.12 -31.31 20.35
CA ALA A 50 -5.76 -31.42 18.94
C ALA A 50 -5.92 -32.87 18.43
N GLU A 51 -6.14 -33.04 17.13
CA GLU A 51 -5.94 -34.31 16.44
C GLU A 51 -4.44 -34.63 16.29
N THR A 52 -4.03 -35.91 16.18
CA THR A 52 -2.60 -36.25 16.34
C THR A 52 -1.70 -35.68 15.23
N TRP A 53 -0.87 -34.77 15.71
CA TRP A 53 0.07 -33.89 15.03
C TRP A 53 1.41 -34.55 14.69
N ASP A 54 1.70 -35.72 15.26
CA ASP A 54 2.98 -36.42 15.06
C ASP A 54 3.21 -36.88 13.60
N ASN A 55 2.13 -37.13 12.84
CA ASN A 55 2.17 -37.40 11.40
C ASN A 55 2.28 -36.12 10.55
N ILE A 56 1.84 -34.98 11.07
CA ILE A 56 1.87 -33.69 10.38
C ILE A 56 3.30 -33.12 10.41
N MET A 57 4.04 -33.34 11.50
CA MET A 57 5.43 -32.87 11.65
C MET A 57 6.46 -33.68 10.83
N ALA A 58 6.29 -34.99 10.66
CA ALA A 58 7.22 -35.81 9.87
C ALA A 58 7.26 -35.44 8.37
N ASP A 59 6.15 -34.91 7.82
CA ASP A 59 6.04 -34.46 6.43
C ASP A 59 6.53 -33.02 6.22
N VAL A 60 6.41 -32.16 7.24
CA VAL A 60 7.02 -30.82 7.22
C VAL A 60 8.56 -30.95 7.21
N GLU A 61 9.11 -31.86 8.01
CA GLU A 61 10.55 -32.01 8.22
C GLU A 61 11.27 -32.75 7.07
N SER A 62 10.58 -33.64 6.34
CA SER A 62 11.16 -34.41 5.23
C SER A 62 10.81 -33.91 3.82
N LYS A 63 9.69 -33.18 3.64
CA LYS A 63 9.15 -32.82 2.31
C LYS A 63 9.02 -31.33 2.04
N ILE A 64 8.93 -30.50 3.08
CA ILE A 64 8.85 -29.02 2.94
C ILE A 64 10.21 -28.36 3.14
N MET A 65 11.10 -28.96 3.94
CA MET A 65 12.37 -28.35 4.35
C MET A 65 13.50 -28.19 3.30
N PRO A 66 13.62 -28.96 2.19
CA PRO A 66 14.67 -28.69 1.22
C PRO A 66 14.15 -27.77 0.09
N GLY A 67 13.93 -26.49 0.42
CA GLY A 67 13.49 -25.50 -0.57
C GLY A 67 13.05 -24.12 -0.05
N ALA A 68 13.58 -23.63 1.08
CA ALA A 68 13.32 -22.26 1.56
C ALA A 68 13.97 -21.14 0.73
N ALA A 69 14.52 -21.48 -0.45
CA ALA A 69 14.81 -20.57 -1.56
C ALA A 69 14.44 -21.29 -2.85
N SER A 70 13.14 -21.44 -3.15
CA SER A 70 12.65 -22.14 -4.34
C SER A 70 13.02 -21.37 -5.62
N PRO A 71 13.91 -21.90 -6.51
CA PRO A 71 14.27 -21.21 -7.75
C PRO A 71 13.05 -20.94 -8.64
N ALA A 72 12.11 -21.89 -8.69
CA ALA A 72 10.87 -21.77 -9.46
C ALA A 72 9.96 -20.61 -8.97
N CYS A 73 9.93 -20.34 -7.66
CA CYS A 73 9.18 -19.21 -7.10
C CYS A 73 9.70 -17.86 -7.63
N THR A 74 11.02 -17.72 -7.65
CA THR A 74 11.73 -16.52 -8.13
C THR A 74 11.69 -16.39 -9.64
N GLU A 75 12.00 -17.46 -10.38
CA GLU A 75 12.04 -17.43 -11.84
C GLU A 75 10.66 -17.19 -12.45
N LEU A 76 9.63 -17.89 -11.96
CA LEU A 76 8.27 -17.69 -12.47
C LEU A 76 7.77 -16.27 -12.18
N GLU A 77 8.11 -15.71 -11.02
CA GLU A 77 7.79 -14.31 -10.69
C GLU A 77 8.46 -13.33 -11.67
N THR A 78 9.74 -13.54 -11.95
CA THR A 78 10.47 -12.70 -12.92
C THR A 78 9.81 -12.79 -14.30
N ILE A 79 9.46 -14.00 -14.76
CA ILE A 79 8.82 -14.26 -16.06
C ILE A 79 7.45 -13.58 -16.18
N VAL A 80 6.55 -13.82 -15.23
CA VAL A 80 5.19 -13.28 -15.32
C VAL A 80 5.17 -11.75 -15.20
N LEU A 81 6.10 -11.17 -14.45
CA LEU A 81 6.22 -9.72 -14.32
C LEU A 81 6.85 -9.07 -15.56
N ASP A 82 7.73 -9.77 -16.26
CA ASP A 82 8.24 -9.34 -17.56
C ASP A 82 7.13 -9.37 -18.62
N TRP A 83 6.31 -10.43 -18.64
CA TRP A 83 5.11 -10.52 -19.50
C TRP A 83 4.10 -9.40 -19.22
N LEU A 84 3.79 -9.18 -17.94
CA LEU A 84 2.86 -8.14 -17.52
C LEU A 84 3.39 -6.74 -17.84
N GLY A 85 4.67 -6.47 -17.57
CA GLY A 85 5.30 -5.19 -17.90
C GLY A 85 5.23 -4.89 -19.40
N LYS A 86 5.51 -5.89 -20.24
CA LYS A 86 5.34 -5.80 -21.71
C LYS A 86 3.89 -5.52 -22.11
N ALA A 87 2.93 -6.22 -21.49
CA ALA A 87 1.51 -6.04 -21.78
C ALA A 87 1.04 -4.60 -21.46
N ILE A 88 1.40 -4.10 -20.28
CA ILE A 88 1.15 -2.72 -19.83
C ILE A 88 1.82 -1.70 -20.76
N GLY A 89 2.96 -2.03 -21.35
CA GLY A 89 3.77 -1.11 -22.15
C GLY A 89 4.79 -0.33 -21.32
N LEU A 90 5.33 -0.96 -20.27
CA LEU A 90 6.43 -0.37 -19.51
C LEU A 90 7.70 -0.31 -20.37
N PRO A 91 8.54 0.74 -20.18
CA PRO A 91 9.86 0.82 -20.80
C PRO A 91 10.75 -0.41 -20.54
N ASN A 92 11.65 -0.74 -21.46
CA ASN A 92 12.54 -1.90 -21.37
C ASN A 92 13.41 -1.88 -20.11
N GLU A 93 13.73 -0.70 -19.58
CA GLU A 93 14.50 -0.54 -18.35
C GLU A 93 13.80 -1.09 -17.10
N PHE A 94 12.48 -1.34 -17.16
CA PHE A 94 11.74 -2.01 -16.09
C PHE A 94 11.69 -3.53 -16.24
N LEU A 95 12.07 -4.06 -17.41
CA LEU A 95 11.90 -5.46 -17.78
C LEU A 95 13.19 -6.22 -17.48
N ALA A 96 13.08 -7.33 -16.74
CA ALA A 96 14.23 -8.07 -16.23
C ALA A 96 15.05 -8.73 -17.34
N PHE A 97 14.41 -9.11 -18.44
CA PHE A 97 15.06 -9.81 -19.57
C PHE A 97 15.42 -8.91 -20.74
N SER A 98 15.22 -7.60 -20.64
CA SER A 98 15.66 -6.67 -21.69
C SER A 98 17.17 -6.46 -21.63
N GLU A 99 17.82 -6.43 -22.79
CA GLU A 99 19.25 -6.20 -22.89
C GLU A 99 19.65 -4.87 -22.23
N GLY A 100 20.71 -4.90 -21.41
CA GLY A 100 21.19 -3.73 -20.67
C GLY A 100 20.31 -3.27 -19.49
N SER A 101 19.17 -3.93 -19.25
CA SER A 101 18.26 -3.57 -18.17
C SER A 101 18.84 -3.88 -16.79
N LYS A 102 18.77 -2.88 -15.91
CA LYS A 102 19.07 -3.01 -14.47
C LYS A 102 17.80 -3.11 -13.63
N GLY A 103 16.63 -3.05 -14.25
CA GLY A 103 15.36 -3.10 -13.55
C GLY A 103 14.85 -4.50 -13.31
N GLY A 104 13.55 -4.57 -13.04
CA GLY A 104 12.77 -5.78 -12.87
C GLY A 104 11.51 -5.53 -12.07
N GLY A 105 10.64 -6.53 -12.03
CA GLY A 105 9.42 -6.53 -11.23
C GLY A 105 9.52 -7.42 -9.99
N VAL A 106 8.75 -7.10 -8.94
CA VAL A 106 8.50 -7.93 -7.76
C VAL A 106 7.01 -7.91 -7.38
N ILE A 107 6.50 -8.99 -6.77
CA ILE A 107 5.14 -9.04 -6.20
C ILE A 107 5.17 -8.74 -4.70
N GLN A 108 4.57 -7.61 -4.33
CA GLN A 108 4.27 -7.19 -2.96
C GLN A 108 2.85 -7.61 -2.53
N THR A 109 2.59 -7.51 -1.24
CA THR A 109 1.25 -7.80 -0.68
C THR A 109 0.26 -6.67 -1.00
N SER A 110 0.70 -5.42 -0.94
CA SER A 110 -0.16 -4.24 -1.10
C SER A 110 0.55 -3.09 -1.85
N ALA A 111 -0.23 -2.20 -2.47
CA ALA A 111 0.30 -0.94 -3.02
C ALA A 111 0.97 -0.08 -1.94
N SER A 112 0.47 -0.13 -0.70
CA SER A 112 1.07 0.55 0.44
C SER A 112 2.50 0.09 0.70
N GLU A 113 2.76 -1.22 0.59
CA GLU A 113 4.12 -1.75 0.66
C GLU A 113 4.98 -1.32 -0.54
N CYS A 114 4.42 -1.26 -1.75
CA CYS A 114 5.16 -0.74 -2.91
C CYS A 114 5.65 0.71 -2.68
N VAL A 115 4.76 1.59 -2.21
CA VAL A 115 5.09 2.99 -1.90
C VAL A 115 6.10 3.06 -0.74
N LEU A 116 5.91 2.27 0.32
CA LEU A 116 6.84 2.25 1.45
C LEU A 116 8.25 1.81 1.04
N VAL A 117 8.36 0.69 0.32
CA VAL A 117 9.65 0.11 -0.10
C VAL A 117 10.39 1.08 -1.03
N THR A 118 9.69 1.71 -1.98
CA THR A 118 10.30 2.69 -2.89
C THR A 118 10.71 3.97 -2.17
N MET A 119 9.91 4.44 -1.21
CA MET A 119 10.27 5.60 -0.38
C MET A 119 11.48 5.31 0.52
N LEU A 120 11.57 4.12 1.10
CA LEU A 120 12.75 3.67 1.85
C LEU A 120 14.01 3.66 0.96
N ALA A 121 13.89 3.15 -0.26
CA ALA A 121 14.98 3.14 -1.23
C ALA A 121 15.44 4.55 -1.62
N ALA A 122 14.50 5.43 -1.94
CA ALA A 122 14.78 6.83 -2.25
C ALA A 122 15.45 7.55 -1.07
N ARG A 123 14.94 7.35 0.14
CA ARG A 123 15.49 7.90 1.38
C ARG A 123 16.94 7.47 1.59
N ALA A 124 17.23 6.17 1.50
CA ALA A 124 18.58 5.64 1.70
C ALA A 124 19.57 6.21 0.68
N GLN A 125 19.16 6.37 -0.58
CA GLN A 125 19.98 6.98 -1.63
C GLN A 125 20.24 8.47 -1.39
N ALA A 126 19.20 9.21 -1.01
CA ALA A 126 19.33 10.63 -0.68
C ALA A 126 20.29 10.83 0.50
N ILE A 127 20.15 10.05 1.56
CA ILE A 127 21.07 10.06 2.71
C ILE A 127 22.50 9.71 2.29
N LYS A 128 22.69 8.65 1.50
CA LYS A 128 24.01 8.25 1.03
C LYS A 128 24.69 9.36 0.23
N ARG A 129 23.96 10.02 -0.66
CA ARG A 129 24.45 11.19 -1.42
C ARG A 129 24.82 12.34 -0.49
N LEU A 130 23.97 12.67 0.48
CA LEU A 130 24.23 13.76 1.42
C LEU A 130 25.40 13.46 2.35
N LYS A 131 25.61 12.22 2.76
CA LYS A 131 26.79 11.80 3.51
C LYS A 131 28.09 11.93 2.71
N GLN A 132 28.06 11.76 1.40
CA GLN A 132 29.24 12.03 0.56
C GLN A 132 29.59 13.52 0.52
N GLN A 133 28.58 14.40 0.57
CA GLN A 133 28.75 15.85 0.57
C GLN A 133 29.05 16.41 1.98
N HIS A 134 28.51 15.76 3.01
CA HIS A 134 28.60 16.16 4.41
C HIS A 134 28.99 14.96 5.31
N PRO A 135 30.23 14.46 5.23
CA PRO A 135 30.65 13.21 5.88
C PRO A 135 30.47 13.17 7.40
N PHE A 136 30.65 14.34 8.04
CA PHE A 136 30.65 14.48 9.49
C PHE A 136 29.27 14.86 10.08
N VAL A 137 28.27 15.14 9.24
CA VAL A 137 26.92 15.47 9.72
C VAL A 137 26.19 14.18 10.08
N GLU A 138 25.55 14.15 11.24
CA GLU A 138 24.78 12.99 11.69
C GLU A 138 23.63 12.65 10.72
N GLU A 139 23.38 11.36 10.51
CA GLU A 139 22.33 10.92 9.58
C GLU A 139 20.93 11.42 9.98
N GLY A 140 20.62 11.47 11.27
CA GLY A 140 19.34 12.01 11.76
C GLY A 140 19.11 13.47 11.36
N ILE A 141 20.17 14.28 11.31
CA ILE A 141 20.09 15.67 10.84
C ILE A 141 19.81 15.70 9.34
N LEU A 142 20.50 14.89 8.54
CA LEU A 142 20.26 14.80 7.09
C LEU A 142 18.84 14.30 6.78
N LEU A 143 18.37 13.30 7.52
CA LEU A 143 17.00 12.77 7.43
C LEU A 143 15.96 13.86 7.70
N SER A 144 16.22 14.72 8.69
CA SER A 144 15.35 15.85 9.00
C SER A 144 15.23 16.87 7.87
N LYS A 145 16.08 16.84 6.85
CA LYS A 145 16.02 17.76 5.70
C LYS A 145 15.24 17.20 4.51
N LEU A 146 14.97 15.89 4.49
CA LEU A 146 14.31 15.24 3.36
C LEU A 146 12.82 15.63 3.25
N MET A 147 12.39 16.01 2.05
CA MET A 147 11.01 16.37 1.70
C MET A 147 10.46 15.49 0.56
N ALA A 148 9.35 14.81 0.83
CA ALA A 148 8.57 14.06 -0.15
C ALA A 148 7.34 14.86 -0.62
N TYR A 149 6.79 14.51 -1.78
CA TYR A 149 5.64 15.21 -2.37
C TYR A 149 4.59 14.22 -2.88
N CYS A 150 3.32 14.59 -2.76
CA CYS A 150 2.22 13.89 -3.42
C CYS A 150 1.04 14.83 -3.68
N SER A 151 0.13 14.42 -4.56
CA SER A 151 -1.18 15.06 -4.72
C SER A 151 -2.03 14.92 -3.46
N LYS A 152 -2.92 15.86 -3.20
CA LYS A 152 -4.03 15.73 -2.23
C LYS A 152 -4.98 14.58 -2.55
N GLU A 153 -5.04 14.16 -3.81
CA GLU A 153 -5.84 13.03 -4.28
C GLU A 153 -5.06 11.69 -4.22
N ALA A 154 -3.79 11.73 -3.78
CA ALA A 154 -3.01 10.52 -3.55
C ALA A 154 -3.66 9.66 -2.46
N HIS A 155 -3.46 8.34 -2.55
CA HIS A 155 -3.98 7.43 -1.53
C HIS A 155 -3.26 7.66 -0.18
N SER A 156 -3.97 7.47 0.92
CA SER A 156 -3.45 7.67 2.29
C SER A 156 -2.24 6.80 2.64
N CYS A 157 -1.91 5.81 1.81
CA CYS A 157 -0.69 5.02 1.96
C CYS A 157 0.59 5.84 1.79
N VAL A 158 0.56 6.95 1.02
CA VAL A 158 1.74 7.81 0.83
C VAL A 158 2.08 8.54 2.12
N GLU A 159 1.08 9.12 2.77
CA GLU A 159 1.23 9.75 4.09
C GLU A 159 1.69 8.72 5.14
N LYS A 160 1.06 7.54 5.16
CA LYS A 160 1.48 6.45 6.06
C LYS A 160 2.92 6.00 5.81
N ALA A 161 3.36 5.91 4.55
CA ALA A 161 4.73 5.57 4.21
C ALA A 161 5.70 6.65 4.69
N ALA A 162 5.37 7.94 4.52
CA ALA A 162 6.18 9.05 5.01
C ALA A 162 6.33 9.03 6.54
N MET A 163 5.24 8.74 7.26
CA MET A 163 5.26 8.56 8.71
C MET A 163 6.21 7.43 9.14
N ILE A 164 6.09 6.25 8.51
CA ILE A 164 6.96 5.08 8.82
C ILE A 164 8.42 5.38 8.47
N CYS A 165 8.67 6.18 7.42
CA CYS A 165 10.01 6.55 7.00
C CYS A 165 10.62 7.72 7.80
N PHE A 166 9.86 8.36 8.70
CA PHE A 166 10.26 9.57 9.44
C PHE A 166 10.72 10.71 8.53
N VAL A 167 10.03 10.92 7.41
CA VAL A 167 10.32 11.99 6.44
C VAL A 167 9.17 13.00 6.40
N LYS A 168 9.48 14.23 5.98
CA LYS A 168 8.45 15.24 5.73
C LYS A 168 7.70 14.90 4.45
N LEU A 169 6.41 15.19 4.43
CA LEU A 169 5.56 15.08 3.24
C LEU A 169 4.85 16.41 3.01
N ARG A 170 4.97 16.96 1.81
CA ARG A 170 4.20 18.10 1.35
C ARG A 170 3.09 17.62 0.41
N ILE A 171 1.85 17.83 0.84
CA ILE A 171 0.66 17.49 0.06
C ILE A 171 0.31 18.69 -0.83
N LEU A 172 0.21 18.48 -2.13
CA LEU A 172 0.04 19.51 -3.14
C LEU A 172 -1.40 19.54 -3.67
N GLU A 173 -1.93 20.74 -3.87
CA GLU A 173 -3.24 20.92 -4.48
C GLU A 173 -3.19 20.56 -5.97
N PRO A 174 -4.07 19.66 -6.45
CA PRO A 174 -4.20 19.37 -7.87
C PRO A 174 -4.92 20.49 -8.62
N ASP A 175 -4.99 20.40 -9.95
CA ASP A 175 -5.82 21.27 -10.77
C ASP A 175 -7.32 20.92 -10.69
N ASP A 176 -8.14 21.63 -11.47
CA ASP A 176 -9.59 21.44 -11.52
C ASP A 176 -10.01 20.02 -12.00
N LYS A 177 -9.11 19.30 -12.66
CA LYS A 177 -9.30 17.89 -13.07
C LYS A 177 -8.80 16.90 -12.01
N CYS A 178 -8.48 17.39 -10.82
CA CYS A 178 -7.91 16.62 -9.73
C CYS A 178 -6.57 15.97 -10.12
N ALA A 179 -5.81 16.55 -11.06
CA ALA A 179 -4.50 16.09 -11.49
C ALA A 179 -3.38 16.96 -10.92
N LEU A 180 -2.32 16.34 -10.38
CA LEU A 180 -1.11 17.06 -10.04
C LEU A 180 -0.40 17.51 -11.32
N ARG A 181 0.03 18.78 -11.32
CA ARG A 181 0.67 19.45 -12.46
C ARG A 181 2.13 19.75 -12.18
N GLY A 182 2.95 19.75 -13.24
CA GLY A 182 4.38 19.97 -13.09
C GLY A 182 4.72 21.39 -12.58
N ALA A 183 3.90 22.39 -12.91
CA ALA A 183 4.10 23.75 -12.39
C ALA A 183 3.96 23.82 -10.86
N THR A 184 2.89 23.22 -10.30
CA THR A 184 2.67 23.14 -8.85
C THR A 184 3.80 22.42 -8.14
N LEU A 185 4.24 21.28 -8.70
CA LEU A 185 5.35 20.50 -8.14
C LEU A 185 6.66 21.30 -8.16
N ARG A 186 6.99 21.92 -9.30
CA ARG A 186 8.21 22.72 -9.46
C ARG A 186 8.27 23.85 -8.44
N GLN A 187 7.19 24.62 -8.32
CA GLN A 187 7.14 25.73 -7.37
C GLN A 187 7.38 25.23 -5.94
N ALA A 188 6.70 24.15 -5.53
CA ALA A 188 6.86 23.60 -4.19
C ALA A 188 8.30 23.14 -3.92
N MET A 189 8.92 22.42 -4.86
CA MET A 189 10.28 21.93 -4.72
C MET A 189 11.32 23.04 -4.68
N GLU A 190 11.17 24.09 -5.50
CA GLU A 190 12.05 25.26 -5.50
C GLU A 190 11.94 26.07 -4.19
N GLU A 191 10.72 26.24 -3.66
CA GLU A 191 10.49 26.86 -2.34
C GLU A 191 11.14 26.05 -1.21
N ASP A 192 11.00 24.72 -1.24
CA ASP A 192 11.56 23.83 -0.22
C ASP A 192 13.10 23.81 -0.28
N GLU A 193 13.71 23.81 -1.47
CA GLU A 193 15.17 23.97 -1.61
C GLU A 193 15.65 25.33 -1.07
N ALA A 194 14.91 26.42 -1.34
CA ALA A 194 15.23 27.74 -0.80
C ALA A 194 15.17 27.79 0.74
N MET A 195 14.35 26.94 1.37
CA MET A 195 14.30 26.75 2.83
C MET A 195 15.35 25.77 3.36
N GLY A 196 16.23 25.25 2.50
CA GLY A 196 17.27 24.27 2.86
C GLY A 196 16.71 22.87 3.13
N LEU A 197 15.53 22.56 2.63
CA LEU A 197 14.99 21.20 2.55
C LEU A 197 15.44 20.54 1.24
N ILE A 198 15.37 19.22 1.19
CA ILE A 198 15.96 18.42 0.11
C ILE A 198 14.86 17.56 -0.49
N PRO A 199 14.35 17.94 -1.67
CA PRO A 199 13.44 17.09 -2.43
C PRO A 199 14.08 15.72 -2.70
N PHE A 200 13.39 14.63 -2.36
CA PHE A 200 13.93 13.28 -2.57
C PHE A 200 12.91 12.25 -3.09
N PHE A 201 11.61 12.50 -2.98
CA PHE A 201 10.60 11.54 -3.41
C PHE A 201 9.34 12.24 -3.91
N VAL A 202 8.81 11.81 -5.04
CA VAL A 202 7.53 12.28 -5.57
C VAL A 202 6.67 11.06 -5.86
N SER A 203 5.50 10.97 -5.21
CA SER A 203 4.47 9.99 -5.51
C SER A 203 3.43 10.61 -6.44
N THR A 204 3.33 10.07 -7.65
CA THR A 204 2.28 10.40 -8.61
C THR A 204 1.26 9.28 -8.67
N THR A 205 0.02 9.61 -9.03
CA THR A 205 -1.09 8.65 -9.07
C THR A 205 -1.73 8.63 -10.45
N LEU A 206 -1.83 7.43 -11.04
CA LEU A 206 -2.63 7.19 -12.25
C LEU A 206 -3.88 6.41 -11.85
N GLY A 207 -5.01 7.11 -11.74
CA GLY A 207 -6.26 6.56 -11.24
C GLY A 207 -6.40 6.71 -9.72
N THR A 208 -6.58 7.95 -9.26
CA THR A 208 -6.80 8.29 -7.84
C THR A 208 -8.01 7.57 -7.23
N THR A 209 -7.99 7.41 -5.90
CA THR A 209 -9.00 6.60 -5.20
C THR A 209 -10.40 7.21 -5.27
N SER A 210 -10.45 8.55 -5.19
CA SER A 210 -11.69 9.33 -5.08
C SER A 210 -12.36 9.55 -6.43
N CYS A 211 -11.62 9.96 -7.46
CA CYS A 211 -12.16 10.30 -8.78
C CYS A 211 -11.56 9.52 -9.95
N CYS A 212 -10.57 8.68 -9.73
CA CYS A 212 -9.80 8.08 -10.81
C CYS A 212 -9.16 9.13 -11.74
N SER A 213 -8.70 10.26 -11.18
CA SER A 213 -7.89 11.26 -11.91
C SER A 213 -6.46 10.77 -12.16
N PHE A 214 -5.74 11.46 -13.04
CA PHE A 214 -4.40 11.08 -13.51
C PHE A 214 -3.44 12.26 -13.39
N ASP A 215 -2.40 12.12 -12.59
CA ASP A 215 -1.33 13.12 -12.49
C ASP A 215 -0.55 13.21 -13.82
N ASN A 216 -0.11 14.41 -14.19
CA ASN A 216 0.51 14.63 -15.50
C ASN A 216 2.00 14.32 -15.50
N LEU A 217 2.36 13.06 -15.80
CA LEU A 217 3.75 12.60 -15.82
C LEU A 217 4.63 13.29 -16.87
N GLN A 218 4.05 13.74 -17.98
CA GLN A 218 4.83 14.46 -19.01
C GLN A 218 5.32 15.81 -18.51
N GLU A 219 4.60 16.44 -17.59
CA GLU A 219 5.02 17.69 -16.93
C GLU A 219 5.88 17.42 -15.69
N ILE A 220 5.52 16.42 -14.89
CA ILE A 220 6.17 16.11 -13.61
C ILE A 220 7.56 15.50 -13.80
N GLY A 221 7.71 14.57 -14.75
CA GLY A 221 8.97 13.89 -15.01
C GLY A 221 10.16 14.83 -15.26
N PRO A 222 10.04 15.80 -16.18
CA PRO A 222 11.09 16.81 -16.41
C PRO A 222 11.38 17.71 -15.21
N VAL A 223 10.42 17.89 -14.28
CA VAL A 223 10.66 18.63 -13.03
C VAL A 223 11.52 17.77 -12.11
N CYS A 224 11.13 16.53 -11.84
CA CYS A 224 11.91 15.61 -11.01
C CYS A 224 13.36 15.45 -11.51
N ALA A 225 13.55 15.37 -12.83
CA ALA A 225 14.88 15.21 -13.43
C ALA A 225 15.87 16.35 -13.13
N LYS A 226 15.39 17.54 -12.74
CA LYS A 226 16.25 18.67 -12.33
C LYS A 226 16.82 18.49 -10.91
N PHE A 227 16.23 17.62 -10.09
CA PHE A 227 16.60 17.43 -8.70
C PHE A 227 17.29 16.07 -8.54
N PRO A 228 18.60 16.05 -8.29
CA PRO A 228 19.42 14.84 -8.47
C PRO A 228 19.22 13.77 -7.39
N ALA A 229 18.49 14.06 -6.31
CA ALA A 229 18.15 13.12 -5.25
C ALA A 229 16.72 12.57 -5.37
N VAL A 230 15.93 13.05 -6.32
CA VAL A 230 14.50 12.75 -6.40
C VAL A 230 14.25 11.40 -7.07
N TRP A 231 13.44 10.59 -6.40
CA TRP A 231 12.83 9.39 -6.93
C TRP A 231 11.39 9.67 -7.35
N LEU A 232 11.03 9.37 -8.60
CA LEU A 232 9.65 9.47 -9.10
C LEU A 232 8.97 8.09 -9.05
N HIS A 233 7.98 7.95 -8.16
CA HIS A 233 7.13 6.77 -8.06
C HIS A 233 5.76 7.02 -8.72
N VAL A 234 5.28 6.06 -9.49
CA VAL A 234 3.95 6.07 -10.11
C VAL A 234 3.07 4.99 -9.49
N ASP A 235 2.10 5.40 -8.67
CA ASP A 235 1.06 4.52 -8.15
C ASP A 235 -0.11 4.43 -9.12
N ALA A 236 -0.23 3.29 -9.79
CA ALA A 236 -1.35 2.97 -10.64
C ALA A 236 -2.14 1.77 -10.09
N ALA A 237 -2.25 1.64 -8.76
CA ALA A 237 -2.84 0.48 -8.09
C ALA A 237 -4.15 -0.01 -8.75
N TYR A 238 -5.04 0.91 -9.11
CA TYR A 238 -6.29 0.56 -9.79
C TYR A 238 -6.19 0.59 -11.32
N ALA A 239 -5.86 1.75 -11.90
CA ALA A 239 -5.93 1.96 -13.35
C ALA A 239 -4.76 1.34 -14.14
N GLY A 240 -3.67 0.94 -13.48
CA GLY A 240 -2.51 0.31 -14.12
C GLY A 240 -2.85 -0.98 -14.86
N ASN A 241 -3.88 -1.69 -14.38
CA ASN A 241 -4.44 -2.86 -15.05
C ASN A 241 -5.03 -2.52 -16.43
N ALA A 242 -5.60 -1.33 -16.59
CA ALA A 242 -6.28 -0.94 -17.82
C ALA A 242 -5.31 -0.75 -19.00
N PHE A 243 -4.03 -0.47 -18.71
CA PHE A 243 -3.00 -0.22 -19.73
C PHE A 243 -2.61 -1.47 -20.54
N ILE A 244 -3.10 -2.67 -20.20
CA ILE A 244 -3.02 -3.80 -21.13
C ILE A 244 -3.83 -3.54 -22.41
N CYS A 245 -4.81 -2.62 -22.37
CA CYS A 245 -5.60 -2.17 -23.52
C CYS A 245 -4.85 -1.04 -24.25
N PRO A 246 -4.46 -1.20 -25.53
CA PRO A 246 -3.70 -0.20 -26.27
C PRO A 246 -4.31 1.20 -26.28
N GLU A 247 -5.64 1.29 -26.36
CA GLU A 247 -6.39 2.55 -26.40
C GLU A 247 -6.34 3.34 -25.08
N LEU A 248 -5.95 2.70 -23.97
CA LEU A 248 -5.81 3.34 -22.66
C LEU A 248 -4.35 3.68 -22.31
N LYS A 249 -3.38 3.19 -23.10
CA LYS A 249 -1.95 3.49 -22.91
C LYS A 249 -1.58 4.98 -22.99
N PRO A 250 -2.27 5.86 -23.73
CA PRO A 250 -1.95 7.29 -23.70
C PRO A 250 -2.00 7.91 -22.29
N LEU A 251 -2.76 7.33 -21.36
CA LEU A 251 -2.82 7.77 -19.95
C LEU A 251 -1.57 7.38 -19.14
N LEU A 252 -0.69 6.56 -19.71
CA LEU A 252 0.62 6.19 -19.17
C LEU A 252 1.75 7.07 -19.74
N ASN A 253 1.44 8.03 -20.61
CA ASN A 253 2.43 8.91 -21.23
C ASN A 253 3.27 9.64 -20.16
N GLY A 254 4.60 9.55 -20.29
CA GLY A 254 5.54 10.09 -19.30
C GLY A 254 6.13 9.04 -18.34
N ILE A 255 5.67 7.78 -18.39
CA ILE A 255 6.22 6.68 -17.57
C ILE A 255 7.73 6.46 -17.70
N HIS A 256 8.33 6.89 -18.82
CA HIS A 256 9.78 6.79 -19.02
C HIS A 256 10.59 7.67 -18.05
N TRP A 257 9.96 8.62 -17.36
CA TRP A 257 10.61 9.39 -16.30
C TRP A 257 10.61 8.70 -14.94
N ALA A 258 9.75 7.71 -14.73
CA ALA A 258 9.55 7.11 -13.41
C ALA A 258 10.70 6.18 -13.03
N ASP A 259 11.12 6.22 -11.77
CA ASP A 259 12.05 5.25 -11.18
C ASP A 259 11.33 3.95 -10.78
N SER A 260 10.06 4.05 -10.39
CA SER A 260 9.22 2.89 -10.04
C SER A 260 7.75 3.06 -10.42
N PHE A 261 7.07 1.93 -10.62
CA PHE A 261 5.66 1.84 -10.98
C PHE A 261 5.00 0.67 -10.24
N ASN A 262 3.76 0.81 -9.77
CA ASN A 262 2.98 -0.33 -9.29
C ASN A 262 1.54 -0.37 -9.84
N THR A 263 0.98 -1.59 -9.90
CA THR A 263 -0.44 -1.85 -10.12
C THR A 263 -0.90 -3.04 -9.27
N ASN A 264 -2.18 -3.11 -8.92
CA ASN A 264 -2.72 -4.20 -8.10
C ASN A 264 -3.61 -5.08 -8.96
N LEU A 265 -3.13 -6.29 -9.26
CA LEU A 265 -3.90 -7.27 -10.02
C LEU A 265 -5.15 -7.74 -9.27
N ASN A 266 -5.09 -7.64 -7.93
CA ASN A 266 -6.23 -7.92 -7.06
C ASN A 266 -7.28 -6.82 -6.98
N LYS A 267 -7.14 -5.74 -7.75
CA LYS A 267 -8.20 -4.74 -7.92
C LYS A 267 -9.01 -4.99 -9.18
N TRP A 268 -8.35 -5.14 -10.32
CA TRP A 268 -9.07 -5.14 -11.61
C TRP A 268 -8.41 -6.04 -12.67
N MET A 269 -7.84 -7.18 -12.24
CA MET A 269 -7.22 -8.17 -13.14
C MET A 269 -7.54 -9.62 -12.75
N LEU A 270 -8.67 -9.88 -12.09
CA LEU A 270 -9.15 -11.24 -11.77
C LEU A 270 -8.20 -12.12 -10.93
N VAL A 271 -7.20 -11.53 -10.26
CA VAL A 271 -6.32 -12.25 -9.32
C VAL A 271 -6.82 -12.02 -7.91
N ASN A 272 -7.02 -13.06 -7.10
CA ASN A 272 -7.45 -12.87 -5.71
C ASN A 272 -6.36 -12.21 -4.85
N PHE A 273 -6.77 -11.45 -3.84
CA PHE A 273 -5.86 -10.83 -2.86
C PHE A 273 -4.98 -11.88 -2.17
N ASP A 274 -3.70 -11.60 -1.88
CA ASP A 274 -2.89 -10.39 -2.11
C ASP A 274 -2.12 -10.41 -3.43
N CYS A 275 -2.12 -9.32 -4.22
CA CYS A 275 -1.35 -9.30 -5.47
C CYS A 275 -1.08 -7.88 -6.00
N SER A 276 -0.07 -7.22 -5.43
CA SER A 276 0.39 -5.91 -5.90
C SER A 276 1.75 -6.07 -6.60
N THR A 277 1.82 -5.71 -7.87
CA THR A 277 3.04 -5.82 -8.68
C THR A 277 3.74 -4.49 -8.74
N MET A 278 5.06 -4.48 -8.54
CA MET A 278 5.90 -3.28 -8.56
C MET A 278 7.10 -3.49 -9.48
N TRP A 279 7.44 -2.51 -10.30
CA TRP A 279 8.66 -2.49 -11.10
C TRP A 279 9.55 -1.32 -10.72
N VAL A 280 10.86 -1.52 -10.85
CA VAL A 280 11.88 -0.48 -10.67
C VAL A 280 12.80 -0.45 -11.89
N ARG A 281 13.30 0.73 -12.26
CA ARG A 281 14.31 0.90 -13.32
C ARG A 281 15.69 0.39 -12.91
N ASP A 282 15.99 0.42 -11.62
CA ASP A 282 17.26 0.02 -11.06
C ASP A 282 17.05 -0.77 -9.77
N ARG A 283 17.26 -2.09 -9.85
CA ARG A 283 17.14 -2.98 -8.72
C ARG A 283 18.24 -2.80 -7.68
N ILE A 284 19.42 -2.34 -8.07
CA ILE A 284 20.53 -2.10 -7.14
C ILE A 284 20.19 -0.92 -6.23
N ARG A 285 19.61 0.12 -6.82
CA ARG A 285 19.07 1.28 -6.09
C ARG A 285 18.00 0.85 -5.08
N LEU A 286 17.09 -0.05 -5.46
CA LEU A 286 16.08 -0.62 -4.55
C LEU A 286 16.71 -1.43 -3.41
N THR A 287 17.52 -2.45 -3.75
CA THR A 287 18.03 -3.42 -2.79
C THR A 287 19.07 -2.82 -1.84
N SER A 288 19.86 -1.85 -2.29
CA SER A 288 20.88 -1.21 -1.43
C SER A 288 20.33 -0.57 -0.15
N ALA A 289 19.03 -0.32 -0.08
CA ALA A 289 18.35 0.21 1.10
C ALA A 289 17.84 -0.87 2.08
N LEU A 290 17.80 -2.13 1.65
CA LEU A 290 17.11 -3.24 2.32
C LEU A 290 17.99 -4.49 2.49
N VAL A 291 19.23 -4.46 2.00
CA VAL A 291 20.16 -5.59 2.14
C VAL A 291 20.61 -5.74 3.59
N VAL A 292 20.33 -6.92 4.13
CA VAL A 292 20.93 -7.46 5.35
C VAL A 292 21.45 -8.84 4.97
N ASP A 293 22.77 -9.05 5.03
CA ASP A 293 23.44 -10.25 4.50
C ASP A 293 24.16 -11.06 5.60
N PRO A 294 23.43 -11.76 6.48
CA PRO A 294 24.03 -12.65 7.46
C PRO A 294 24.48 -13.96 6.78
N LEU A 295 25.53 -14.60 7.32
CA LEU A 295 26.18 -15.79 6.73
C LEU A 295 25.20 -16.93 6.38
N TYR A 296 24.13 -17.14 7.15
CA TYR A 296 23.13 -18.20 6.94
C TYR A 296 22.16 -17.93 5.77
N LEU A 297 22.23 -16.75 5.15
CA LEU A 297 21.41 -16.35 4.00
C LEU A 297 22.21 -16.33 2.68
N GLN A 298 23.53 -16.50 2.72
CA GLN A 298 24.41 -16.51 1.55
C GLN A 298 24.32 -17.82 0.77
N HIS A 299 24.46 -17.75 -0.55
CA HIS A 299 24.49 -18.92 -1.43
C HIS A 299 25.41 -18.69 -2.64
N GLY A 300 25.85 -19.78 -3.29
CA GLY A 300 26.82 -19.71 -4.41
C GLY A 300 26.36 -18.98 -5.68
N TYR A 301 25.11 -18.47 -5.72
CA TYR A 301 24.50 -17.79 -6.86
C TYR A 301 24.04 -16.35 -6.56
N SER A 302 24.47 -15.77 -5.43
CA SER A 302 24.00 -14.45 -4.99
C SER A 302 24.31 -13.31 -5.97
N ASN A 303 25.27 -13.50 -6.88
CA ASN A 303 25.62 -12.52 -7.92
C ASN A 303 24.98 -12.78 -9.28
N SER A 304 24.33 -13.93 -9.49
CA SER A 304 23.78 -14.35 -10.79
C SER A 304 22.26 -14.46 -10.84
N THR A 305 21.58 -14.35 -9.69
CA THR A 305 20.12 -14.53 -9.59
C THR A 305 19.46 -13.38 -8.84
N ILE A 306 18.21 -13.05 -9.17
CA ILE A 306 17.44 -12.04 -8.44
C ILE A 306 17.05 -12.62 -7.08
N ASP A 307 17.51 -11.98 -6.01
CA ASP A 307 17.08 -12.34 -4.68
C ASP A 307 15.98 -11.40 -4.17
N TYR A 308 14.73 -11.84 -4.32
CA TYR A 308 13.56 -11.05 -3.94
C TYR A 308 13.42 -10.76 -2.45
N ARG A 309 14.23 -11.39 -1.58
CA ARG A 309 14.23 -11.03 -0.15
C ARG A 309 14.66 -9.59 0.10
N HIS A 310 15.45 -9.01 -0.81
CA HIS A 310 15.93 -7.63 -0.71
C HIS A 310 15.01 -6.61 -1.40
N TRP A 311 13.88 -7.05 -1.96
CA TRP A 311 12.98 -6.20 -2.73
C TRP A 311 11.72 -5.79 -1.96
N GLY A 312 11.58 -6.23 -0.71
CA GLY A 312 10.44 -5.94 0.15
C GLY A 312 10.84 -5.91 1.61
N VAL A 313 9.87 -5.62 2.48
CA VAL A 313 10.08 -5.58 3.94
C VAL A 313 10.28 -6.98 4.55
N PRO A 314 9.44 -7.99 4.25
CA PRO A 314 9.58 -9.30 4.88
C PRO A 314 10.62 -10.18 4.18
N LEU A 315 11.31 -11.00 4.98
CA LEU A 315 12.19 -12.06 4.47
C LEU A 315 11.38 -13.16 3.76
N SER A 316 10.39 -13.72 4.44
CA SER A 316 9.58 -14.83 3.92
C SER A 316 8.59 -14.36 2.87
N ARG A 317 8.50 -15.11 1.77
CA ARG A 317 7.61 -14.81 0.63
C ARG A 317 6.83 -16.05 0.20
N ARG A 318 5.59 -15.85 -0.23
CA ARG A 318 4.71 -16.90 -0.78
C ARG A 318 4.89 -17.02 -2.30
N PHE A 319 4.46 -18.14 -2.88
CA PHE A 319 4.49 -18.37 -4.33
C PHE A 319 3.35 -17.63 -5.07
N ARG A 320 3.40 -16.29 -5.04
CA ARG A 320 2.31 -15.43 -5.57
C ARG A 320 2.22 -15.42 -7.09
N SER A 321 3.33 -15.67 -7.78
CA SER A 321 3.38 -15.65 -9.25
C SER A 321 2.55 -16.76 -9.88
N LEU A 322 2.29 -17.87 -9.16
CA LEU A 322 1.50 -18.99 -9.68
C LEU A 322 0.06 -18.58 -10.06
N LYS A 323 -0.64 -17.82 -9.19
CA LYS A 323 -2.01 -17.37 -9.50
C LYS A 323 -2.06 -16.36 -10.65
N ILE A 324 -1.03 -15.52 -10.80
CA ILE A 324 -0.91 -14.62 -11.97
C ILE A 324 -0.74 -15.45 -13.24
N TRP A 325 0.16 -16.43 -13.19
CA TRP A 325 0.43 -17.33 -14.31
C TRP A 325 -0.82 -18.06 -14.77
N PHE A 326 -1.60 -18.63 -13.84
CA PHE A 326 -2.89 -19.25 -14.16
C PHE A 326 -3.84 -18.26 -14.83
N VAL A 327 -4.08 -17.08 -14.25
CA VAL A 327 -4.98 -16.08 -14.84
C VAL A 327 -4.52 -15.67 -16.24
N MET A 328 -3.24 -15.34 -16.42
CA MET A 328 -2.72 -14.93 -17.72
C MET A 328 -2.85 -16.02 -18.78
N ARG A 329 -2.62 -17.29 -18.41
CA ARG A 329 -2.71 -18.41 -19.35
C ARG A 329 -4.14 -18.86 -19.64
N SER A 330 -5.03 -18.81 -18.63
CA SER A 330 -6.42 -19.20 -18.77
C SER A 330 -7.24 -18.18 -19.58
N TYR A 331 -7.02 -16.89 -19.35
CA TYR A 331 -7.77 -15.83 -20.05
C TYR A 331 -7.05 -15.33 -21.31
N GLY A 332 -5.72 -15.35 -21.33
CA GLY A 332 -4.92 -14.66 -22.34
C GLY A 332 -5.05 -13.14 -22.27
N ILE A 333 -4.11 -12.41 -22.88
CA ILE A 333 -4.15 -10.93 -22.90
C ILE A 333 -5.42 -10.42 -23.57
N LYS A 334 -5.89 -11.06 -24.65
CA LYS A 334 -7.14 -10.66 -25.35
C LYS A 334 -8.37 -10.79 -24.44
N GLY A 335 -8.47 -11.87 -23.66
CA GLY A 335 -9.57 -12.06 -22.72
C GLY A 335 -9.55 -11.04 -21.58
N LEU A 336 -8.37 -10.77 -21.01
CA LEU A 336 -8.20 -9.74 -19.99
C LEU A 336 -8.52 -8.33 -20.51
N GLN A 337 -8.11 -8.01 -21.75
CA GLN A 337 -8.49 -6.76 -22.40
C GLN A 337 -10.01 -6.65 -22.59
N ALA A 338 -10.67 -7.73 -23.03
CA ALA A 338 -12.12 -7.76 -23.18
C ALA A 338 -12.84 -7.53 -21.84
N TYR A 339 -12.34 -8.12 -20.76
CA TYR A 339 -12.84 -7.90 -19.40
C TYR A 339 -12.75 -6.43 -18.97
N VAL A 340 -11.58 -5.80 -19.14
CA VAL A 340 -11.39 -4.38 -18.84
C VAL A 340 -12.32 -3.50 -19.68
N ARG A 341 -12.38 -3.75 -21.00
CA ARG A 341 -13.25 -3.00 -21.93
C ARG A 341 -14.72 -3.11 -21.55
N HIS A 342 -15.17 -4.31 -21.18
CA HIS A 342 -16.56 -4.53 -20.77
C HIS A 342 -16.91 -3.70 -19.53
N HIS A 343 -16.05 -3.66 -18.53
CA HIS A 343 -16.27 -2.82 -17.35
C HIS A 343 -16.28 -1.32 -17.68
N CYS A 344 -15.38 -0.85 -18.56
CA CYS A 344 -15.41 0.52 -19.07
C CYS A 344 -16.72 0.83 -19.83
N GLN A 345 -17.24 -0.12 -20.62
CA GLN A 345 -18.52 0.03 -21.32
C GLN A 345 -19.69 0.12 -20.34
N LEU A 346 -19.74 -0.73 -19.32
CA LEU A 346 -20.78 -0.69 -18.28
C LEU A 346 -20.76 0.65 -17.53
N ALA A 347 -19.57 1.16 -17.20
CA ALA A 347 -19.45 2.46 -16.58
C ALA A 347 -19.94 3.61 -17.48
N LYS A 348 -19.62 3.57 -18.78
CA LYS A 348 -20.13 4.54 -19.77
C LYS A 348 -21.64 4.45 -19.96
N GLN A 349 -22.21 3.25 -19.94
CA GLN A 349 -23.67 3.08 -19.98
C GLN A 349 -24.32 3.68 -18.73
N PHE A 350 -23.74 3.43 -17.56
CA PHE A 350 -24.21 4.02 -16.32
C PHE A 350 -24.09 5.55 -16.33
N GLU A 351 -22.98 6.11 -16.81
CA GLU A 351 -22.82 7.55 -17.04
C GLU A 351 -23.95 8.14 -17.89
N GLN A 352 -24.29 7.48 -19.00
CA GLN A 352 -25.35 7.92 -19.89
C GLN A 352 -26.72 7.96 -19.18
N LEU A 353 -27.03 6.93 -18.38
CA LEU A 353 -28.26 6.88 -17.60
C LEU A 353 -28.34 8.05 -16.60
N VAL A 354 -27.24 8.36 -15.91
CA VAL A 354 -27.22 9.48 -14.95
C VAL A 354 -27.34 10.82 -15.67
N ARG A 355 -26.66 11.02 -16.80
CA ARG A 355 -26.73 12.27 -17.59
C ARG A 355 -28.10 12.54 -18.20
N GLN A 356 -28.89 11.50 -18.46
CA GLN A 356 -30.26 11.62 -18.95
C GLN A 356 -31.24 12.05 -17.87
N ASP A 357 -30.84 11.99 -16.60
CA ASP A 357 -31.70 12.30 -15.47
C ASP A 357 -31.42 13.70 -14.94
N ASN A 358 -32.36 14.62 -15.15
CA ASN A 358 -32.27 16.03 -14.77
C ASN A 358 -32.17 16.28 -13.25
N ARG A 359 -32.25 15.23 -12.41
CA ARG A 359 -31.95 15.30 -10.98
C ARG A 359 -30.44 15.33 -10.70
N PHE A 360 -29.62 15.01 -11.69
CA PHE A 360 -28.17 15.00 -11.63
C PHE A 360 -27.59 16.09 -12.56
N GLU A 361 -26.48 16.71 -12.16
CA GLU A 361 -25.78 17.75 -12.93
C GLU A 361 -24.32 17.34 -13.18
N ASN A 362 -23.77 17.69 -14.35
CA ASN A 362 -22.34 17.60 -14.64
C ASN A 362 -21.67 18.85 -14.04
N ASP A 363 -20.70 18.69 -13.14
CA ASP A 363 -20.08 19.83 -12.46
C ASP A 363 -18.57 19.87 -12.71
N ASP A 364 -18.20 20.59 -13.77
CA ASP A 364 -16.85 21.12 -14.03
C ASP A 364 -16.65 22.50 -13.34
N THR A 365 -17.61 22.97 -12.53
CA THR A 365 -17.64 24.36 -12.02
C THR A 365 -17.70 24.44 -10.50
N GLY A 366 -16.66 23.95 -9.81
CA GLY A 366 -16.06 24.56 -8.61
C GLY A 366 -16.88 24.93 -7.36
N ALA A 367 -18.19 24.67 -7.25
CA ALA A 367 -19.00 25.13 -6.11
C ALA A 367 -19.53 23.99 -5.23
N SER A 368 -19.07 24.00 -3.97
CA SER A 368 -19.50 23.21 -2.79
C SER A 368 -20.85 22.48 -2.87
N LYS A 369 -20.87 21.23 -3.39
CA LYS A 369 -21.94 20.22 -3.20
C LYS A 369 -21.38 18.79 -3.33
N VAL A 370 -22.03 17.83 -2.65
CA VAL A 370 -21.55 16.43 -2.45
C VAL A 370 -21.32 15.70 -3.79
N PRO A 371 -20.08 15.26 -4.10
CA PRO A 371 -19.77 14.63 -5.38
C PRO A 371 -20.27 13.18 -5.45
N VAL A 372 -20.85 12.78 -6.58
CA VAL A 372 -21.19 11.36 -6.86
C VAL A 372 -20.29 10.85 -7.99
N ARG A 373 -19.10 10.36 -7.61
CA ARG A 373 -18.09 9.90 -8.58
C ARG A 373 -18.29 8.42 -8.89
N PHE A 374 -18.36 8.07 -10.18
CA PHE A 374 -18.45 6.68 -10.61
C PHE A 374 -17.11 6.27 -11.20
N ARG A 375 -16.45 5.28 -10.56
CA ARG A 375 -15.25 4.66 -11.16
C ARG A 375 -15.69 4.07 -12.48
N HIS A 376 -15.31 4.66 -13.60
CA HIS A 376 -14.24 4.28 -14.53
C HIS A 376 -14.08 5.47 -15.49
N LEU A 377 -12.82 5.89 -15.72
CA LEU A 377 -12.34 6.80 -16.78
C LEU A 377 -13.37 7.71 -17.48
N ASP A 378 -13.25 9.02 -17.21
CA ASP A 378 -13.93 10.20 -17.80
C ASP A 378 -15.32 10.62 -17.28
N THR A 379 -15.88 10.00 -16.24
CA THR A 379 -17.21 10.41 -15.74
C THR A 379 -17.17 11.24 -14.44
N MET A 380 -17.58 12.51 -14.52
CA MET A 380 -17.92 13.36 -13.37
C MET A 380 -19.42 13.70 -13.39
N VAL A 381 -20.19 13.28 -12.37
CA VAL A 381 -21.59 13.68 -12.18
C VAL A 381 -21.85 14.00 -10.70
N ARG A 382 -22.78 14.92 -10.38
CA ARG A 382 -23.12 15.32 -9.00
C ARG A 382 -24.65 15.38 -8.80
N LEU A 383 -25.10 15.26 -7.55
CA LEU A 383 -26.52 15.32 -7.16
C LEU A 383 -27.00 16.77 -7.02
N ASN A 384 -28.17 17.08 -7.59
CA ASN A 384 -28.79 18.40 -7.44
C ASN A 384 -29.55 18.49 -6.11
N THR A 385 -29.01 19.18 -5.11
CA THR A 385 -29.82 19.62 -3.97
C THR A 385 -30.55 20.89 -4.35
N ARG A 386 -31.82 20.76 -4.73
CA ARG A 386 -32.75 21.88 -4.70
C ARG A 386 -32.85 22.36 -3.26
N ARG A 387 -32.45 23.61 -2.99
CA ARG A 387 -32.96 24.35 -1.83
C ARG A 387 -34.45 24.53 -2.09
N GLU A 388 -35.29 23.66 -1.54
CA GLU A 388 -36.62 24.10 -1.19
C GLU A 388 -36.46 25.06 -0.02
N SER A 389 -36.43 26.36 -0.34
CA SER A 389 -36.81 27.39 0.60
C SER A 389 -38.29 27.19 0.94
N SER A 390 -38.56 26.28 1.87
CA SER A 390 -39.85 26.23 2.54
C SER A 390 -39.92 27.43 3.48
N ASN A 391 -40.72 28.41 3.07
CA ASN A 391 -41.20 29.48 3.94
C ASN A 391 -42.03 28.85 5.06
N TYR A 392 -41.40 28.46 6.16
CA TYR A 392 -42.11 28.29 7.43
C TYR A 392 -42.06 29.61 8.19
N SER A 393 -43.13 30.39 8.01
CA SER A 393 -43.51 31.48 8.90
C SER A 393 -43.56 30.96 10.33
N ARG A 394 -42.79 31.57 11.23
CA ARG A 394 -42.96 31.42 12.69
C ARG A 394 -44.37 31.90 13.06
N SER A 395 -45.27 30.98 13.40
CA SER A 395 -46.41 31.28 14.25
C SER A 395 -46.16 30.68 15.63
N SER A 396 -46.03 31.57 16.59
CA SER A 396 -46.03 31.32 18.03
C SER A 396 -47.31 30.60 18.49
N ALA A 397 -47.16 29.43 19.10
CA ALA A 397 -48.10 28.93 20.10
C ALA A 397 -47.41 27.81 20.92
N SER A 398 -47.03 28.13 22.14
CA SER A 398 -46.68 27.17 23.18
C SER A 398 -47.95 26.47 23.68
N PRO A 399 -47.85 25.22 24.16
CA PRO A 399 -48.59 24.84 25.34
C PRO A 399 -47.66 24.37 26.45
N SER A 400 -47.83 25.06 27.58
CA SER A 400 -47.44 24.70 28.94
C SER A 400 -47.80 23.27 29.32
N LEU A 401 -46.92 22.63 30.10
CA LEU A 401 -47.32 21.75 31.22
C LEU A 401 -46.19 21.77 32.27
N SER A 402 -46.57 22.17 33.48
CA SER A 402 -45.75 22.28 34.69
C SER A 402 -45.67 20.94 35.45
N PRO A 403 -44.81 20.82 36.49
CA PRO A 403 -44.14 19.58 36.88
C PRO A 403 -44.68 18.96 38.19
N GLU A 404 -44.41 17.66 38.39
CA GLU A 404 -44.31 16.91 39.65
C GLU A 404 -43.86 15.48 39.27
N GLY A 405 -42.92 14.76 39.89
CA GLY A 405 -42.11 14.94 41.08
C GLY A 405 -40.90 13.98 41.01
N GLN A 406 -40.00 14.15 41.97
CA GLN A 406 -38.63 13.64 42.08
C GLN A 406 -38.53 12.11 42.14
N ASP A 407 -37.46 11.54 41.56
CA ASP A 407 -36.51 10.77 42.38
C ASP A 407 -35.11 10.65 41.77
N ASN A 408 -34.12 10.76 42.66
CA ASN A 408 -32.68 10.86 42.40
C ASN A 408 -32.02 9.50 42.12
N SER A 409 -31.11 9.45 41.15
CA SER A 409 -29.75 8.94 41.40
C SER A 409 -28.83 9.19 40.21
N CYS A 410 -27.84 10.05 40.47
CA CYS A 410 -26.73 10.39 39.59
C CYS A 410 -25.48 9.68 40.11
N LEU A 411 -24.80 8.88 39.28
CA LEU A 411 -23.40 8.50 39.53
C LEU A 411 -22.62 8.46 38.21
N SER A 412 -21.89 9.56 37.99
CA SER A 412 -20.71 9.64 37.12
C SER A 412 -19.44 9.58 37.98
N ALA A 413 -18.50 8.71 37.66
CA ALA A 413 -17.08 8.82 38.07
C ALA A 413 -16.24 8.06 37.03
N LYS A 414 -15.48 8.75 36.15
CA LYS A 414 -14.16 9.39 36.34
C LYS A 414 -12.98 8.42 36.46
N SER A 415 -12.06 8.64 35.52
CA SER A 415 -10.66 8.24 35.44
C SER A 415 -9.88 8.44 36.75
N ALA A 416 -8.97 7.51 37.04
CA ALA A 416 -7.93 7.66 38.06
C ALA A 416 -6.54 7.44 37.43
N ASP A 417 -5.80 8.55 37.34
CA ASP A 417 -4.36 8.63 37.33
C ASP A 417 -3.88 8.58 38.80
N SER A 418 -2.75 7.92 39.09
CA SER A 418 -2.20 7.94 40.45
C SER A 418 -0.67 8.01 40.42
N SER A 419 -0.15 9.09 40.99
CA SER A 419 1.25 9.24 41.38
C SER A 419 1.37 9.84 42.78
N ARG A 420 2.15 9.13 43.62
CA ARG A 420 3.02 9.56 44.74
C ARG A 420 2.48 10.32 45.97
N LYS A 421 2.91 9.84 47.15
CA LYS A 421 3.59 10.52 48.30
C LYS A 421 3.85 9.45 49.40
N SER A 422 5.07 9.08 49.82
CA SER A 422 6.17 9.73 50.60
C SER A 422 5.98 9.76 52.13
N ALA A 423 6.90 9.09 52.87
CA ALA A 423 7.50 9.43 54.19
C ALA A 423 8.11 8.12 54.80
N ASP A 424 9.43 7.87 54.87
CA ASP A 424 10.54 8.38 55.71
C ASP A 424 10.51 8.02 57.22
N SER A 425 11.47 7.17 57.66
CA SER A 425 12.22 7.30 58.94
C SER A 425 13.38 6.28 59.10
N ASN A 426 14.61 6.81 59.12
CA ASN A 426 15.94 6.41 59.62
C ASN A 426 16.15 5.21 60.60
N ARG A 427 17.28 4.47 60.43
CA ARG A 427 18.57 4.51 61.23
C ARG A 427 19.51 3.32 60.88
N GLU A 428 20.75 3.56 60.40
CA GLU A 428 22.08 3.42 61.09
C GLU A 428 22.60 1.95 61.23
N ILE A 429 23.85 1.49 61.01
CA ILE A 429 25.27 1.96 60.97
C ILE A 429 26.11 0.91 60.18
N GLY A 430 27.00 1.29 59.25
CA GLY A 430 28.48 1.23 59.40
C GLY A 430 29.15 0.13 58.53
N SER A 431 30.43 0.12 58.14
CA SER A 431 31.46 1.12 57.83
C SER A 431 32.64 0.37 57.16
N ARG A 432 33.43 1.06 56.31
CA ARG A 432 34.86 0.82 55.93
C ARG A 432 35.21 -0.15 54.76
N SER A 433 35.69 0.45 53.68
CA SER A 433 36.71 -0.05 52.73
C SER A 433 38.15 0.20 53.30
N PRO A 434 39.31 0.08 52.56
CA PRO A 434 39.56 -0.42 51.19
C PRO A 434 40.88 -1.22 50.95
N ARG A 435 41.04 -1.69 49.70
CA ARG A 435 42.29 -1.84 48.88
C ARG A 435 43.32 -2.94 49.23
N ARG A 436 43.61 -3.81 48.26
CA ARG A 436 44.85 -3.83 47.42
C ARG A 436 44.87 -5.03 46.46
N SER A 437 45.25 -4.77 45.20
CA SER A 437 45.81 -5.71 44.22
C SER A 437 47.35 -5.56 44.23
N PRO A 438 48.16 -6.57 43.80
CA PRO A 438 48.42 -6.82 42.37
C PRO A 438 48.66 -8.30 41.94
N THR A 439 48.56 -8.52 40.62
CA THR A 439 48.96 -9.61 39.68
C THR A 439 50.41 -10.14 39.79
N PRO A 440 50.95 -11.08 38.94
CA PRO A 440 50.39 -12.20 38.13
C PRO A 440 51.28 -13.50 38.10
N GLN A 441 50.84 -14.60 37.46
CA GLN A 441 51.68 -15.69 36.87
C GLN A 441 50.80 -16.54 35.90
N SER A 442 51.03 -16.55 34.57
CA SER A 442 51.81 -17.52 33.75
C SER A 442 51.50 -18.99 34.05
N ARG A 443 51.30 -19.95 33.14
CA ARG A 443 51.66 -20.17 31.72
C ARG A 443 50.96 -21.49 31.28
N LYS A 444 50.72 -21.65 29.97
CA LYS A 444 50.72 -22.88 29.14
C LYS A 444 50.15 -24.20 29.72
N ASP A 445 49.13 -24.74 29.07
CA ASP A 445 49.28 -25.74 27.98
C ASP A 445 48.06 -25.70 27.04
#